data_AF-A0A926H353-F1
#
_entry.id   AF-A0A926H353-F1
#
_cell.length_a   1.000
_cell.length_b   1.000
_cell.length_c   1.000
_cell.angle_alpha   90.00
_cell.angle_beta   90.00
_cell.angle_gamma   90.00
#
_symmetry.space_group_name_H-M   'P 1'
#
loop_
_entity.id
_entity.type
_entity.pdbx_description
1 polymer ?
#
loop_
_entity_poly.entity_id
_entity_poly.type
_entity_poly.pdbx_seq_one_letter_code
_entity_poly.pdbx_strand_id
1 'polypeptide(L)'
;MELFRIAQKPYSTDLSGRGAFEYGGRWNEKEHYMLYTSGSRSLAMLETLVHLRRTQPPANRVVMILYLPDSLIVDTVHDRQLPEEWQT
;
A
#
# COMPACT_ATOMS: atom_id res chain seq x y z
N MET A 1 15.27 -4.03 4.39
CA MET A 1 14.71 -3.17 3.31
C MET A 1 13.75 -2.12 3.87
N GLU A 2 13.66 -0.91 3.29
CA GLU A 2 12.66 0.12 3.67
C GLU A 2 11.42 0.07 2.77
N LEU A 3 10.23 0.15 3.36
CA LEU A 3 8.97 0.36 2.66
C LEU A 3 8.25 1.60 3.19
N PHE A 4 7.40 2.17 2.35
CA PHE A 4 6.71 3.42 2.63
C PHE A 4 5.20 3.24 2.53
N ARG A 5 4.46 3.91 3.41
CA ARG A 5 2.99 3.96 3.37
C ARG A 5 2.52 5.33 3.77
N ILE A 6 1.45 5.83 3.15
CA ILE A 6 0.78 7.06 3.58
C ILE A 6 -0.58 6.71 4.17
N ALA A 7 -0.77 6.99 5.45
CA ALA A 7 -2.00 6.68 6.18
C ALA A 7 -2.58 7.95 6.82
N GLN A 8 -3.87 7.90 7.20
CA GLN A 8 -4.39 8.92 8.10
C GLN A 8 -3.75 8.75 9.47
N LYS A 9 -3.45 9.85 10.16
CA LYS A 9 -2.74 9.84 11.45
C LYS A 9 -3.30 8.85 12.48
N PRO A 10 -4.62 8.64 12.64
CA PRO A 10 -5.16 7.66 13.60
C PRO A 10 -4.77 6.21 13.31
N TYR A 11 -4.42 5.89 12.07
CA TYR A 11 -4.09 4.53 11.62
C TYR A 11 -2.58 4.36 11.35
N SER A 12 -1.75 5.29 11.83
CA SER A 12 -0.30 5.28 11.56
C SER A 12 0.45 4.15 12.26
N THR A 13 -0.17 3.45 13.21
CA THR A 13 0.38 2.29 13.90
C THR A 13 -0.33 0.98 13.52
N ASP A 14 -1.36 1.05 12.68
CA ASP A 14 -2.10 -0.12 12.23
C ASP A 14 -1.36 -0.85 11.11
N LEU A 15 -0.84 -2.03 11.43
CA LEU A 15 -0.21 -2.94 10.48
C LEU A 15 -1.08 -4.18 10.18
N SER A 16 -2.30 -4.24 10.71
CA SER A 16 -3.19 -5.40 10.56
C SER A 16 -3.70 -5.61 9.13
N GLY A 17 -3.74 -4.55 8.32
CA GLY A 17 -4.37 -4.57 7.00
C GLY A 17 -5.90 -4.42 7.04
N ARG A 18 -6.47 -4.00 8.18
CA ARG A 18 -7.93 -3.86 8.37
C ARG A 18 -8.62 -2.97 7.33
N GLY A 19 -7.99 -1.89 6.89
CA GLY A 19 -8.55 -1.04 5.83
C GLY A 19 -8.78 -1.81 4.52
N ALA A 20 -7.82 -2.64 4.11
CA ALA A 20 -7.97 -3.45 2.90
C ALA A 20 -8.99 -4.59 3.10
N PHE A 21 -9.08 -5.14 4.30
CA PHE A 21 -10.12 -6.11 4.65
C PHE A 21 -11.53 -5.52 4.49
N GLU A 22 -11.76 -4.30 4.99
CA GLU A 22 -13.10 -3.68 4.97
C GLU A 22 -13.50 -3.18 3.56
N TYR A 23 -12.54 -2.66 2.79
CA TYR A 23 -12.83 -1.96 1.52
C TYR A 23 -12.37 -2.71 0.26
N GLY A 24 -11.52 -3.72 0.39
CA GLY A 24 -10.81 -4.35 -0.73
C GLY A 24 -9.69 -3.46 -1.27
N GLY A 25 -9.01 -3.95 -2.31
CA GLY A 25 -7.99 -3.22 -3.06
C GLY A 25 -7.70 -3.92 -4.38
N ARG A 26 -6.70 -3.44 -5.13
CA ARG A 26 -6.32 -4.06 -6.42
C ARG A 26 -5.93 -5.53 -6.28
N TRP A 27 -5.24 -5.88 -5.19
CA TRP A 27 -4.64 -7.19 -4.96
C TRP A 27 -5.37 -8.02 -3.89
N ASN A 28 -6.49 -7.54 -3.34
CA ASN A 28 -7.27 -8.29 -2.36
C ASN A 28 -8.77 -8.00 -2.47
N GLU A 29 -9.57 -9.04 -2.31
CA GLU A 29 -11.01 -8.89 -2.10
C GLU A 29 -11.31 -8.39 -0.69
N LYS A 30 -12.55 -7.93 -0.47
CA LYS A 30 -13.04 -7.69 0.89
C LYS A 30 -12.93 -8.98 1.71
N GLU A 31 -12.87 -8.81 3.03
CA GLU A 31 -12.75 -9.90 4.01
C GLU A 31 -11.40 -10.63 3.98
N HIS A 32 -10.43 -10.13 3.19
CA HIS A 32 -9.05 -10.61 3.16
C HIS A 32 -8.10 -9.50 3.60
N TYR A 33 -7.32 -9.74 4.66
CA TYR A 33 -6.36 -8.77 5.18
C TYR A 33 -5.19 -8.58 4.21
N MET A 34 -4.85 -7.31 3.94
CA MET A 34 -3.71 -6.94 3.09
C MET A 34 -3.11 -5.61 3.57
N LEU A 35 -1.79 -5.51 3.64
CA LEU A 35 -1.10 -4.26 3.96
C LEU A 35 -0.36 -3.73 2.74
N TYR A 36 -0.92 -2.69 2.12
CA TYR A 36 -0.31 -2.03 0.96
C TYR A 36 0.82 -1.09 1.40
N THR A 37 1.95 -1.22 0.72
CA THR A 37 3.14 -0.38 0.89
C THR A 37 3.77 -0.10 -0.47
N SER A 38 4.77 0.77 -0.50
CA SER A 38 5.50 1.16 -1.71
C SER A 38 7.00 1.11 -1.48
N GLY A 39 7.77 0.82 -2.53
CA GLY A 39 9.23 0.84 -2.49
C GLY A 39 9.87 2.23 -2.38
N SER A 40 9.08 3.31 -2.54
CA SER A 40 9.55 4.69 -2.38
C SER A 40 8.49 5.63 -1.81
N ARG A 41 8.93 6.74 -1.20
CA ARG A 41 8.04 7.81 -0.71
C ARG A 41 7.22 8.45 -1.83
N SER A 42 7.83 8.65 -3.00
CA SER A 42 7.17 9.25 -4.17
C SER A 42 6.07 8.35 -4.73
N LEU A 43 6.29 7.03 -4.78
CA LEU A 43 5.25 6.08 -5.20
C LEU A 43 4.09 6.05 -4.22
N ALA A 44 4.37 6.00 -2.90
CA ALA A 44 3.31 6.05 -1.89
C ALA A 44 2.44 7.32 -2.00
N MET A 45 3.06 8.46 -2.33
CA MET A 45 2.36 9.71 -2.59
C MET A 45 1.52 9.64 -3.87
N LEU A 46 2.08 9.15 -4.98
CA LEU A 46 1.36 9.00 -6.25
C LEU A 46 0.10 8.14 -6.06
N GLU A 47 0.26 6.97 -5.45
CA GLU A 47 -0.86 6.06 -5.15
C GLU A 47 -1.94 6.76 -4.31
N THR A 48 -1.54 7.49 -3.27
CA THR A 48 -2.48 8.22 -2.41
C THR A 48 -3.24 9.30 -3.17
N LEU A 49 -2.56 10.07 -4.03
CA LEU A 49 -3.16 11.16 -4.79
C LEU A 49 -4.13 10.65 -5.87
N VAL A 50 -3.73 9.61 -6.61
CA VAL A 50 -4.56 8.96 -7.64
C VAL A 50 -5.83 8.38 -7.01
N HIS A 51 -5.70 7.60 -5.93
CA HIS A 51 -6.84 6.99 -5.25
C HIS A 51 -7.79 8.03 -4.65
N LEU A 52 -7.27 9.13 -4.10
CA LEU A 52 -8.10 10.22 -3.57
C LEU A 52 -8.65 11.15 -4.66
N ARG A 53 -8.20 11.01 -5.91
CA ARG A 53 -8.48 11.94 -7.02
C ARG A 53 -8.15 13.39 -6.65
N ARG A 54 -6.97 13.62 -6.07
CA ARG A 54 -6.50 14.94 -5.62
C ARG A 54 -5.11 15.25 -6.15
N THR A 55 -4.78 16.53 -6.26
CA THR A 55 -3.43 17.01 -6.61
C THR A 55 -2.55 17.26 -5.39
N GLN A 56 -3.15 17.35 -4.19
CA GLN A 56 -2.44 17.53 -2.92
C GLN A 56 -3.00 16.58 -1.84
N PRO A 57 -2.13 16.03 -0.96
CA PRO A 57 -2.58 15.15 0.10
C PRO A 57 -3.34 15.94 1.17
N PRO A 58 -4.39 15.37 1.79
CA PRO A 58 -5.03 15.97 2.95
C PRO A 58 -4.04 16.17 4.11
N ALA A 59 -4.22 17.24 4.89
CA ALA A 59 -3.33 17.60 6.00
C ALA A 59 -3.23 16.54 7.11
N ASN A 60 -4.20 15.62 7.22
CA ASN A 60 -4.22 14.57 8.24
C ASN A 60 -3.47 13.28 7.83
N ARG A 61 -2.69 13.33 6.75
CA ARG A 61 -1.87 12.21 6.27
C ARG A 61 -0.46 12.25 6.87
N VAL A 62 0.08 11.08 7.17
CA VAL A 62 1.46 10.91 7.64
C VAL A 62 2.17 9.87 6.79
N VAL A 63 3.48 10.04 6.63
CA VAL A 63 4.35 9.06 5.98
C VAL A 63 4.84 8.09 7.05
N MET A 64 4.58 6.81 6.83
CA MET A 64 5.10 5.70 7.61
C MET A 64 6.30 5.10 6.87
N ILE A 65 7.33 4.75 7.63
CA ILE A 65 8.50 4.01 7.15
C ILE A 65 8.49 2.67 7.88
N LEU A 66 8.46 1.58 7.12
CA LEU A 66 8.49 0.22 7.64
C LEU A 66 9.84 -0.40 7.29
N TYR A 67 10.48 -1.04 8.26
CA TYR A 67 11.73 -1.76 8.06
C TYR A 67 11.44 -3.26 8.02
N LEU A 68 11.80 -3.89 6.91
CA LEU A 68 11.73 -5.34 6.78
C LEU A 68 13.06 -5.95 7.24
N PRO A 69 13.02 -6.94 8.16
CA PRO A 69 14.14 -7.83 8.42
C PRO A 69 14.62 -8.50 7.13
N ASP A 70 15.92 -8.59 6.96
CA ASP A 70 16.52 -9.22 5.77
C ASP A 70 16.29 -10.75 5.74
N SER A 71 15.86 -11.33 6.86
CA SER A 71 15.49 -12.75 6.98
C SER A 71 14.09 -13.09 6.43
N LEU A 72 13.29 -12.09 6.06
CA LEU A 72 11.96 -12.34 5.48
C LEU A 72 12.09 -12.93 4.08
N ILE A 73 11.25 -13.93 3.80
CA ILE A 73 11.08 -14.44 2.46
C ILE A 73 10.23 -13.43 1.69
N VAL A 74 10.76 -12.93 0.58
CA VAL A 74 10.08 -12.02 -0.33
C VAL A 74 9.90 -12.72 -1.66
N ASP A 75 8.65 -12.88 -2.08
CA ASP A 75 8.34 -13.36 -3.42
C ASP A 75 8.15 -12.16 -4.36
N THR A 76 8.71 -12.24 -5.57
CA THR A 76 8.64 -11.19 -6.58
C THR A 76 7.79 -11.66 -7.74
N VAL A 77 6.65 -11.01 -7.93
CA VAL A 77 5.77 -11.27 -9.06
C VAL A 77 6.18 -10.39 -10.23
N HIS A 78 6.56 -10.99 -11.34
CA HIS A 78 6.86 -10.31 -12.60
C HIS A 78 5.63 -10.20 -13.49
N ASP A 79 5.56 -9.16 -14.32
CA ASP A 79 4.43 -8.90 -15.23
C ASP A 79 4.00 -10.11 -16.07
N ARG A 80 4.97 -10.92 -16.53
CA ARG A 80 4.73 -12.14 -17.31
C ARG A 80 3.97 -13.24 -16.55
N GLN A 81 3.84 -13.12 -15.23
CA GLN A 81 3.10 -14.05 -14.37
C GLN A 81 1.68 -13.54 -14.07
N LEU A 82 1.38 -12.31 -14.44
CA LEU A 82 0.08 -11.68 -14.20
C LEU A 82 -0.86 -11.92 -15.40
N PRO A 83 -2.18 -11.98 -15.18
CA PRO A 83 -3.16 -12.03 -16.26
C PRO A 83 -3.06 -10.79 -17.18
N GLU A 84 -3.42 -10.92 -18.46
CA GLU A 84 -3.29 -9.82 -19.44
C GLU A 84 -3.95 -8.50 -19.01
N GLU A 85 -5.05 -8.56 -18.25
CA GLU A 85 -5.86 -7.40 -17.82
C GLU A 85 -5.64 -7.00 -16.34
N TRP A 86 -4.47 -7.30 -15.76
CA TRP A 86 -4.22 -6.95 -14.34
C TRP A 86 -4.14 -5.44 -14.07
N GLN A 87 -3.80 -4.64 -15.09
CA GLN A 87 -3.59 -3.19 -14.98
C GLN A 87 -4.86 -2.35 -15.18
N THR A 88 -5.94 -2.95 -15.68
CA THR A 88 -7.21 -2.26 -15.90
C THR A 88 -7.94 -1.90 -14.60
#